data_AF-A0A947A6Y5-F1
#
_entry.id   AF-A0A947A6Y5-F1
#
_cell.length_a   1.000
_cell.length_b   1.000
_cell.length_c   1.000
_cell.angle_alpha   90.00
_cell.angle_beta   90.00
_cell.angle_gamma   90.00
#
_symmetry.space_group_name_H-M   'P 1'
#
loop_
_entity.id
_entity.type
_entity.pdbx_description
1 polymer ?
#
loop_
_entity_poly.entity_id
_entity_poly.type
_entity_poly.pdbx_seq_one_letter_code
_entity_poly.pdbx_strand_id
1 'polypeptide(L)' 'GIKGRVFVQFEINSKGLISGIRTRGPDKTLEKEAARIIASLPKMKPGMQRGQAVRVPYSIPINFMIQ' A
#
# COMPACT_ATOMS: atom_id res chain seq x y z
N GLY A 1 5.75 22.52 -9.11
CA GLY A 1 5.01 21.26 -9.01
C GLY A 1 5.68 20.35 -8.01
N ILE A 2 4.91 19.80 -7.06
CA ILE A 2 5.42 18.82 -6.10
C ILE A 2 5.55 17.49 -6.86
N LYS A 3 6.78 17.02 -7.02
CA LYS A 3 7.11 15.71 -7.62
C LYS A 3 7.78 14.90 -6.53
N GLY A 4 7.35 13.66 -6.33
CA GLY A 4 7.87 12.85 -5.25
C GLY A 4 7.51 11.39 -5.39
N ARG A 5 8.48 10.52 -5.10
CA ARG A 5 8.25 9.08 -4.97
C ARG A 5 7.96 8.78 -3.51
N VAL A 6 6.80 8.19 -3.25
CA VAL A 6 6.43 7.66 -1.94
C VAL A 6 6.50 6.15 -2.00
N PHE A 7 7.33 5.56 -1.14
CA PHE A 7 7.35 4.11 -0.95
C PHE A 7 6.25 3.74 0.03
N VAL A 8 5.39 2.80 -0.36
CA VAL A 8 4.32 2.31 0.50
C VAL A 8 4.52 0.82 0.75
N GLN A 9 4.54 0.45 2.02
CA GLN A 9 4.54 -0.92 2.49
C GLN A 9 3.21 -1.20 3.17
N PHE A 10 2.58 -2.31 2.84
CA PHE A 10 1.33 -2.74 3.46
C PHE A 10 1.23 -4.26 3.37
N GLU A 11 0.29 -4.85 4.09
CA GLU A 11 0.15 -6.29 4.14
C GLU A 11 -1.29 -6.69 3.89
N ILE A 12 -1.49 -7.65 2.99
CA ILE A 12 -2.80 -8.26 2.75
C ILE A 12 -2.90 -9.47 3.66
N ASN A 13 -3.88 -9.48 4.56
CA ASN A 13 -4.08 -10.59 5.49
C ASN A 13 -4.78 -11.78 4.82
N SER A 14 -4.91 -12.89 5.55
CA SER A 14 -5.59 -14.11 5.08
C SER A 14 -7.08 -13.91 4.73
N LYS A 15 -7.69 -12.80 5.16
CA LYS A 15 -9.06 -12.41 4.80
C LYS A 15 -9.12 -11.51 3.57
N GLY A 16 -7.99 -11.15 2.97
CA GLY A 16 -7.93 -10.25 1.82
C GLY A 16 -8.04 -8.77 2.17
N LEU A 17 -7.92 -8.41 3.45
CA LEU A 17 -7.98 -7.03 3.91
C LEU A 17 -6.57 -6.46 4.06
N ILE A 18 -6.44 -5.18 3.77
CA ILE A 18 -5.17 -4.46 3.89
C ILE A 18 -4.96 -4.04 5.35
N SER A 19 -3.72 -4.15 5.81
CA SER A 19 -3.30 -3.83 7.17
C SER A 19 -1.84 -3.36 7.17
N GLY A 20 -1.41 -2.70 8.24
CA GLY A 20 0.00 -2.34 8.43
C GLY A 20 0.56 -1.38 7.38
N ILE A 21 -0.25 -0.43 6.91
CA ILE A 21 0.17 0.58 5.93
C ILE A 21 1.27 1.46 6.54
N ARG A 22 2.41 1.53 5.87
CA ARG A 22 3.56 2.36 6.20
C ARG A 22 3.98 3.11 4.94
N THR A 23 4.14 4.41 5.05
CA THR A 23 4.55 5.28 3.93
C THR A 23 5.88 5.94 4.25
N ARG A 24 6.69 6.14 3.21
CA ARG A 24 7.95 6.87 3.30
C ARG A 24 8.14 7.69 2.03
N GLY A 25 8.13 9.00 2.15
CA GLY A 25 8.25 9.92 1.03
C GLY A 25 8.90 11.25 1.42
N PRO A 26 9.09 12.13 0.44
CA PRO A 26 9.72 13.44 0.68
C PRO A 26 8.79 14.44 1.38
N ASP A 27 7.48 14.19 1.40
CA ASP A 27 6.47 15.13 1.91
C ASP A 27 5.34 14.37 2.62
N LYS A 28 4.93 14.86 3.80
CA LYS A 28 3.87 14.25 4.62
C LYS A 28 2.48 14.26 3.94
N THR A 29 2.22 15.23 3.09
CA THR A 29 0.97 15.35 2.31
C THR A 29 0.88 14.21 1.29
N LEU A 30 1.99 13.94 0.59
CA LEU A 30 2.06 12.82 -0.35
C LEU A 30 1.97 11.48 0.36
N GLU A 31 2.60 11.35 1.54
CA GLU A 31 2.49 10.15 2.37
C GLU A 31 1.03 9.91 2.81
N LYS A 32 0.32 10.95 3.25
CA LYS A 32 -1.09 10.86 3.65
C LYS A 32 -1.97 10.42 2.48
N GLU A 33 -1.76 10.99 1.30
CA GLU A 33 -2.54 10.62 0.12
C GLU A 33 -2.22 9.20 -0.36
N ALA A 34 -0.94 8.81 -0.34
CA ALA A 34 -0.53 7.43 -0.62
C ALA A 34 -1.19 6.44 0.33
N ALA A 35 -1.23 6.73 1.64
CA ALA A 35 -1.90 5.88 2.61
C ALA A 35 -3.41 5.79 2.35
N ARG A 36 -4.06 6.90 1.98
CA ARG A 36 -5.48 6.93 1.62
C ARG A 36 -5.78 6.06 0.41
N ILE A 37 -4.98 6.15 -0.65
CA ILE A 37 -5.14 5.35 -1.88
C ILE A 37 -5.09 3.87 -1.52
N ILE A 38 -4.07 3.44 -0.75
CA ILE A 38 -3.92 2.04 -0.34
C ILE A 38 -5.06 1.58 0.57
N ALA A 39 -5.53 2.43 1.49
CA ALA A 39 -6.68 2.12 2.33
C ALA A 39 -8.01 2.01 1.55
N SER A 40 -8.11 2.68 0.40
CA SER A 40 -9.30 2.66 -0.47
C SER A 40 -9.36 1.47 -1.42
N LEU A 41 -8.31 0.65 -1.47
CA LEU A 41 -8.29 -0.54 -2.31
C LEU A 41 -9.41 -1.52 -1.89
N PRO A 42 -10.06 -2.17 -2.86
CA PRO A 42 -11.09 -3.16 -2.58
C PRO A 42 -10.49 -4.36 -1.84
N LYS A 43 -11.37 -5.19 -1.27
CA LYS A 43 -10.97 -6.47 -0.69
C LYS A 43 -10.21 -7.29 -1.75
N MET A 44 -8.96 -7.62 -1.44
CA MET A 44 -8.05 -8.33 -2.33
C MET A 44 -8.21 -9.84 -2.15
N LYS A 45 -7.78 -10.63 -3.14
CA LYS A 45 -7.64 -12.08 -2.96
C LYS A 45 -6.42 -12.36 -2.08
N PRO A 46 -6.57 -13.07 -0.94
CA PRO A 46 -5.42 -13.38 -0.09
C PRO A 46 -4.44 -14.29 -0.82
N GLY A 47 -3.16 -14.18 -0.45
CA GLY A 47 -2.14 -15.11 -0.92
C GLY A 47 -2.42 -16.51 -0.40
N MET A 48 -2.13 -17.53 -1.21
CA MET A 48 -2.29 -18.93 -0.84
C MET A 48 -0.94 -19.61 -0.80
N GLN A 49 -0.63 -20.26 0.31
CA GLN A 49 0.55 -21.09 0.46
C GLN A 49 0.11 -22.48 0.90
N ARG A 50 0.39 -23.50 0.07
CA ARG A 50 -0.01 -24.91 0.33
C ARG A 50 -1.51 -25.05 0.64
N GLY A 51 -2.36 -24.32 -0.06
CA GLY A 51 -3.82 -24.34 0.12
C GLY A 51 -4.35 -23.54 1.32
N GLN A 52 -3.48 -22.89 2.10
CA GLN A 52 -3.88 -22.04 3.22
C GLN A 52 -3.72 -20.56 2.87
N ALA A 53 -4.69 -19.75 3.29
CA ALA A 53 -4.64 -18.31 3.13
C ALA A 53 -3.59 -17.71 4.09
N VAL A 54 -2.58 -17.05 3.54
CA VAL A 54 -1.45 -16.48 4.29
C VAL A 54 -1.43 -14.96 4.19
N ARG A 55 -0.79 -14.33 5.18
CA ARG A 55 -0.50 -12.89 5.17
C ARG A 55 0.68 -12.63 4.23
N VAL A 56 0.50 -11.69 3.31
CA VAL A 56 1.54 -11.34 2.32
C VAL A 56 1.90 -9.87 2.45
N PRO A 57 3.16 -9.53 2.74
CA PRO A 57 3.65 -8.16 2.69
C PRO A 57 3.87 -7.71 1.24
N TYR A 58 3.44 -6.49 0.96
CA TYR A 58 3.61 -5.80 -0.33
C TYR A 58 4.36 -4.50 -0.11
N SER A 59 5.20 -4.14 -1.09
CA SER A 59 5.91 -2.87 -1.12
C SER A 59 5.85 -2.32 -2.53
N ILE A 60 5.18 -1.18 -2.72
CA ILE A 60 5.04 -0.54 -4.02
C ILE A 60 5.46 0.93 -3.97
N PRO A 61 6.22 1.43 -4.95
CA PRO A 61 6.48 2.86 -5.09
C PRO A 61 5.33 3.56 -5.82
N ILE A 62 4.79 4.62 -5.23
CA ILE A 62 3.82 5.53 -5.86
C ILE A 62 4.59 6.79 -6.30
N ASN A 63 4.58 7.07 -7.60
CA ASN A 63 5.19 8.28 -8.16
C ASN A 63 4.11 9.35 -8.30
N PHE A 64 4.20 10.43 -7.52
CA PHE A 64 3.33 11.59 -7.68
C PHE A 64 3.93 12.55 -8.71
N MET A 65 3.17 12.82 -9.76
CA MET A 65 3.43 13.89 -10.71
C MET A 65 2.24 14.84 -10.68
N ILE A 66 2.38 15.94 -9.94
CA ILE A 66 1.37 17.00 -9.92
C ILE A 66 1.73 17.95 -11.06
N GLN A 67 0.85 18.03 -12.06
CA GLN A 67 0.91 19.00 -13.16
C GLN A 67 0.72 20.42 -12.62
#